data_AF-A0A4Y9KYB4-F1
#
_entry.id   AF-A0A4Y9KYB4-F1
#
_cell.length_a   1.000
_cell.length_b   1.000
_cell.length_c   1.000
_cell.angle_alpha   90.00
_cell.angle_beta   90.00
_cell.angle_gamma   90.00
#
_symmetry.space_group_name_H-M   'P 1'
#
loop_
_entity.id
_entity.type
_entity.pdbx_description
1 polymer ?
#
loop_
_entity_poly.entity_id
_entity_poly.type
_entity_poly.pdbx_seq_one_letter_code
_entity_poly.pdbx_strand_id
1 'polypeptide(L)'
;MNERGSFYLAHSVPSPLEVVGGEFDSEFFFVCEHAGRTIPKCLGDLGVDRSEMDRHIAYDVGAEAVSRRLASALCAPLYVQPYSRLVIDCNRPFEAADCIPEVSDGTEIPRNVALTPEERTLRFENIHRPFHEAISDGLDRVQARGRKALLLTIHSFTPIMRNGRGARV
;
A
#
# COMPACT_ATOMS: atom_id res chain seq x y z
N MET A 1 26.74 -17.62 4.22
CA MET A 1 26.02 -17.26 5.46
C MET A 1 25.51 -15.84 5.24
N ASN A 2 24.31 -15.71 4.66
CA ASN A 2 23.81 -14.40 4.27
C ASN A 2 23.25 -13.72 5.52
N GLU A 3 23.86 -12.61 5.92
CA GLU A 3 23.33 -11.72 6.94
C GLU A 3 22.00 -11.12 6.44
N ARG A 4 20.89 -11.82 6.70
CA ARG A 4 19.56 -11.24 6.62
C ARG A 4 19.33 -10.48 7.92
N GLY A 5 19.69 -9.20 7.92
CA GLY A 5 19.55 -8.32 9.08
C GLY A 5 18.10 -8.18 9.55
N SER A 6 17.94 -7.77 10.82
CA SER A 6 16.64 -7.48 11.44
C SER A 6 15.82 -6.49 10.60
N PHE A 7 14.57 -6.82 10.30
CA PHE A 7 13.64 -5.88 9.67
C PHE A 7 13.26 -4.82 10.70
N TYR A 8 13.74 -3.60 10.49
CA TYR A 8 13.37 -2.46 11.31
C TYR A 8 13.05 -1.28 10.40
N LEU A 9 11.86 -0.69 10.57
CA LEU A 9 11.56 0.61 9.99
C LEU A 9 12.35 1.64 10.79
N ALA A 10 13.56 1.98 10.34
CA ALA A 10 14.35 3.01 10.99
C ALA A 10 13.53 4.32 11.11
N HIS A 11 13.80 5.14 12.14
CA HIS A 11 13.17 6.45 12.36
C HIS A 11 13.30 7.44 11.16
N SER A 12 14.09 7.09 10.13
CA SER A 12 14.28 7.85 8.90
C SER A 12 13.47 7.33 7.70
N VAL A 13 12.49 6.44 7.93
CA VAL A 13 11.61 5.84 6.92
C VAL A 13 10.17 6.34 7.19
N PRO A 14 9.31 6.54 6.18
CA PRO A 14 7.95 7.02 6.41
C PRO A 14 7.16 6.11 7.36
N SER A 15 6.26 6.71 8.15
CA SER A 15 5.21 5.97 8.85
C SER A 15 4.50 5.01 7.86
N PRO A 16 4.07 3.80 8.27
CA PRO A 16 3.32 2.87 7.42
C PRO A 16 1.90 3.35 7.07
N LEU A 17 1.61 4.60 7.39
CA LEU A 17 0.35 5.29 7.16
C LEU A 17 0.61 6.79 7.14
N GLU A 18 -0.01 7.48 6.19
CA GLU A 18 -0.28 8.91 6.26
C GLU A 18 -1.80 9.12 6.37
N VAL A 19 -2.22 9.98 7.31
CA VAL A 19 -3.62 10.40 7.44
C VAL A 19 -3.73 11.87 7.06
N VAL A 20 -4.57 12.16 6.08
CA VAL A 20 -4.86 13.52 5.59
C VAL A 20 -6.27 13.90 6.02
N GLY A 21 -6.43 15.07 6.62
CA GLY A 21 -7.75 15.56 7.05
C GLY A 21 -8.39 14.68 8.14
N GLY A 22 -7.58 14.12 9.05
CA GLY A 22 -8.06 13.22 10.11
C GLY A 22 -9.03 13.88 11.10
N GLU A 23 -9.04 15.21 11.14
CA GLU A 23 -9.97 16.04 11.91
C GLU A 23 -11.35 16.17 11.26
N PHE A 24 -11.48 15.84 9.98
CA PHE A 24 -12.72 16.06 9.26
C PHE A 24 -13.87 15.21 9.79
N ASP A 25 -15.06 15.82 9.84
CA ASP A 25 -16.28 15.19 10.32
C ASP A 25 -17.18 14.75 9.15
N SER A 26 -16.74 13.77 8.38
CA SER A 26 -17.43 13.27 7.19
C SER A 26 -17.97 11.85 7.36
N GLU A 27 -18.95 11.46 6.54
CA GLU A 27 -19.36 10.06 6.35
C GLU A 27 -18.53 9.37 5.26
N PHE A 28 -18.01 10.11 4.28
CA PHE A 28 -17.03 9.59 3.31
C PHE A 28 -15.69 9.33 3.99
N PHE A 29 -15.09 8.19 3.65
CA PHE A 29 -13.81 7.74 4.18
C PHE A 29 -12.96 7.19 3.03
N PHE A 30 -11.85 7.85 2.71
CA PHE A 30 -11.02 7.47 1.58
C PHE A 30 -9.81 6.64 2.01
N VAL A 31 -9.50 5.62 1.20
CA VAL A 31 -8.30 4.79 1.35
C VAL A 31 -7.58 4.70 0.01
N CYS A 32 -6.24 4.74 0.03
CA CYS A 32 -5.41 4.52 -1.15
C CYS A 32 -4.21 3.64 -0.78
N GLU A 33 -4.38 2.32 -0.94
CA GLU A 33 -3.42 1.29 -0.57
C GLU A 33 -2.19 1.24 -1.49
N HIS A 34 -2.33 1.71 -2.73
CA HIS A 34 -1.27 1.69 -3.74
C HIS A 34 -0.80 3.11 -4.12
N ALA A 35 -0.79 4.03 -3.16
CA ALA A 35 -0.36 5.39 -3.41
C ALA A 35 1.17 5.50 -3.59
N GLY A 36 1.90 4.92 -2.64
CA GLY A 36 3.33 5.11 -2.54
C GLY A 36 4.17 4.08 -3.29
N ARG A 37 5.44 4.44 -3.47
CA ARG A 37 6.49 3.59 -4.07
C ARG A 37 7.68 3.38 -3.15
N THR A 38 7.58 3.83 -1.90
CA THR A 38 8.72 3.79 -0.99
C THR A 38 9.08 2.35 -0.68
N ILE A 39 10.37 2.06 -0.60
CA ILE A 39 10.90 0.78 -0.13
C ILE A 39 11.60 1.04 1.22
N PRO A 40 11.31 0.26 2.28
CA PRO A 40 12.08 0.33 3.51
C PRO A 40 13.57 0.11 3.24
N LYS A 41 14.45 0.95 3.82
CA LYS A 41 15.90 0.87 3.59
C LYS A 41 16.49 -0.53 3.84
N CYS A 42 15.94 -1.28 4.81
CA CYS A 42 16.36 -2.64 5.13
C CYS A 42 16.13 -3.65 3.98
N LEU A 43 15.26 -3.33 3.01
CA LEU A 43 15.00 -4.15 1.83
C LEU A 43 15.81 -3.71 0.59
N GLY A 44 16.62 -2.65 0.71
CA GLY A 44 17.37 -2.10 -0.42
C GLY A 44 16.46 -1.59 -1.53
N ASP A 45 16.65 -2.10 -2.74
CA ASP A 45 15.87 -1.82 -3.96
C ASP A 45 14.94 -2.97 -4.36
N LEU A 46 14.71 -3.94 -3.47
CA LEU A 46 14.05 -5.23 -3.76
C LEU A 46 14.71 -6.09 -4.85
N GLY A 47 15.87 -5.68 -5.39
CA GLY A 47 16.44 -6.22 -6.62
C GLY A 47 15.65 -5.83 -7.88
N VAL A 48 14.87 -4.75 -7.82
CA VAL A 48 14.02 -4.27 -8.91
C VAL A 48 14.63 -3.03 -9.54
N ASP A 49 14.77 -3.02 -10.87
CA ASP A 49 15.30 -1.89 -11.60
C ASP A 49 14.48 -0.62 -11.39
N ARG A 50 15.15 0.53 -11.37
CA ARG A 50 14.47 1.82 -11.12
C ARG A 50 13.36 2.11 -12.14
N SER A 51 13.54 1.75 -13.40
CA SER A 51 12.51 1.91 -14.44
C SER A 51 11.26 1.08 -14.18
N GLU A 52 11.41 -0.05 -13.49
CA GLU A 52 10.30 -0.92 -13.09
C GLU A 52 9.52 -0.31 -11.93
N MET A 53 10.19 0.43 -11.05
CA MET A 53 9.55 1.19 -9.97
C MET A 53 8.73 2.39 -10.46
N ASP A 54 8.87 2.80 -11.72
CA ASP A 54 8.02 3.82 -12.35
C ASP A 54 6.77 3.22 -13.03
N ARG A 55 6.64 1.88 -13.09
CA ARG A 55 5.48 1.19 -13.67
C ARG A 55 4.37 0.94 -12.64
N HIS A 56 3.19 0.61 -13.15
CA HIS A 56 1.98 0.25 -12.38
C HIS A 56 2.18 -0.94 -11.41
N ILE A 57 3.26 -1.71 -11.54
CA ILE A 57 3.55 -2.83 -10.64
C ILE A 57 3.93 -2.34 -9.24
N ALA A 58 4.53 -1.16 -9.13
CA ALA A 58 5.03 -0.62 -7.86
C ALA A 58 3.95 0.15 -7.08
N TYR A 59 2.97 0.73 -7.78
CA TYR A 59 1.94 1.61 -7.26
C TYR A 59 0.88 1.88 -8.34
N ASP A 60 -0.23 2.49 -7.95
CA ASP A 60 -1.28 2.91 -8.87
C ASP A 60 -1.02 4.35 -9.34
N VAL A 61 -0.55 4.48 -10.58
CA VAL A 61 -0.15 5.75 -11.18
C VAL A 61 -1.28 6.79 -11.14
N GLY A 62 -1.08 7.84 -10.34
CA GLY A 62 -2.01 8.97 -10.22
C GLY A 62 -3.15 8.77 -9.22
N ALA A 63 -3.32 7.57 -8.64
CA ALA A 63 -4.40 7.29 -7.69
C ALA A 63 -4.34 8.23 -6.48
N GLU A 64 -3.17 8.39 -5.84
CA GLU A 64 -3.00 9.29 -4.69
C GLU A 64 -3.43 10.74 -4.98
N ALA A 65 -3.05 11.27 -6.13
CA ALA A 65 -3.39 12.64 -6.52
C ALA A 65 -4.90 12.84 -6.69
N VAL A 66 -5.60 11.83 -7.21
CA VAL A 66 -7.07 11.82 -7.29
C VAL A 66 -7.68 11.70 -5.91
N SER A 67 -7.19 10.78 -5.07
CA SER A 67 -7.65 10.57 -3.69
C SER A 67 -7.60 11.85 -2.87
N ARG A 68 -6.46 12.58 -2.91
CA ARG A 68 -6.29 13.84 -2.17
C ARG A 68 -7.28 14.92 -2.63
N ARG A 69 -7.56 15.00 -3.94
CA ARG A 69 -8.54 15.96 -4.49
C ARG A 69 -9.96 15.62 -4.08
N LEU A 70 -10.35 14.35 -4.12
CA LEU A 70 -11.68 13.90 -3.69
C LEU A 70 -11.89 14.11 -2.18
N ALA A 71 -10.91 13.69 -1.38
CA ALA A 71 -10.92 13.88 0.07
C ALA A 71 -11.05 15.36 0.45
N SER A 72 -10.28 16.25 -0.20
CA SER A 72 -10.39 17.68 0.01
C SER A 72 -11.75 18.25 -0.42
N ALA A 73 -12.29 17.81 -1.57
CA ALA A 73 -13.57 18.32 -2.08
C ALA A 73 -14.77 17.91 -1.22
N LEU A 74 -14.67 16.76 -0.55
CA LEU A 74 -15.71 16.22 0.31
C LEU A 74 -15.45 16.45 1.80
N CYS A 75 -14.39 17.19 2.15
CA CYS A 75 -13.93 17.38 3.52
C CYS A 75 -13.91 16.05 4.29
N ALA A 76 -13.21 15.05 3.74
CA ALA A 76 -13.22 13.68 4.22
C ALA A 76 -11.80 13.20 4.57
N PRO A 77 -11.64 12.33 5.59
CA PRO A 77 -10.35 11.76 5.90
C PRO A 77 -9.86 10.86 4.76
N LEU A 78 -8.56 10.87 4.52
CA LEU A 78 -7.87 10.00 3.56
C LEU A 78 -6.71 9.28 4.25
N TYR A 79 -6.67 7.96 4.07
CA TYR A 79 -5.64 7.07 4.57
C TYR A 79 -4.79 6.59 3.40
N VAL A 80 -3.50 6.92 3.43
CA VAL A 80 -2.57 6.71 2.32
C VAL A 80 -1.48 5.73 2.76
N GLN A 81 -1.21 4.72 1.94
CA GLN A 81 -0.09 3.80 2.14
C GLN A 81 1.16 4.32 1.40
N PRO A 82 2.23 4.72 2.10
CA PRO A 82 3.42 5.30 1.47
C PRO A 82 4.39 4.28 0.86
N TYR A 83 4.29 3.01 1.25
CA TYR A 83 5.14 1.95 0.74
C TYR A 83 4.60 1.34 -0.55
N SER A 84 5.52 0.87 -1.39
CA SER A 84 5.16 0.13 -2.62
C SER A 84 4.41 -1.15 -2.29
N ARG A 85 3.39 -1.47 -3.09
CA ARG A 85 2.69 -2.76 -3.05
C ARG A 85 3.60 -3.98 -3.28
N LEU A 86 4.79 -3.78 -3.84
CA LEU A 86 5.81 -4.84 -4.00
C LEU A 86 6.48 -5.21 -2.67
N VAL A 87 6.45 -4.33 -1.67
CA VAL A 87 6.92 -4.64 -0.31
C VAL A 87 5.91 -5.56 0.37
N ILE A 88 4.67 -5.10 0.45
CA ILE A 88 3.51 -5.86 0.90
C ILE A 88 2.26 -5.15 0.38
N ASP A 89 1.37 -5.89 -0.28
CA ASP A 89 0.14 -5.36 -0.86
C ASP A 89 -0.92 -5.26 0.26
N CYS A 90 -1.24 -4.03 0.64
CA CYS A 90 -2.23 -3.76 1.69
C CYS A 90 -3.68 -4.00 1.25
N ASN A 91 -3.94 -4.25 -0.04
CA ASN A 91 -5.24 -4.67 -0.57
C ASN A 91 -5.29 -6.20 -0.81
N ARG A 92 -4.48 -6.96 -0.07
CA ARG A 92 -4.49 -8.42 -0.03
C ARG A 92 -4.55 -8.95 1.39
N PRO A 93 -5.25 -10.06 1.64
CA PRO A 93 -5.12 -10.78 2.91
C PRO A 93 -3.70 -11.35 3.03
N PHE A 94 -3.19 -11.49 4.25
CA PHE A 94 -1.78 -11.84 4.50
C PHE A 94 -1.40 -13.23 3.96
N GLU A 95 -2.37 -14.14 3.91
CA GLU A 95 -2.22 -15.50 3.42
C GLU A 95 -2.19 -15.58 1.89
N ALA A 96 -2.57 -14.51 1.19
CA ALA A 96 -2.55 -14.51 -0.26
C ALA A 96 -1.12 -14.63 -0.80
N ALA A 97 -0.97 -15.45 -1.83
CA ALA A 97 0.30 -15.65 -2.52
C ALA A 97 0.83 -14.33 -3.13
N ASP A 98 -0.08 -13.46 -3.57
CA ASP A 98 0.23 -12.16 -4.16
C ASP A 98 0.27 -11.00 -3.14
N CYS A 99 0.15 -11.27 -1.83
CA CYS A 99 0.35 -10.25 -0.79
C CYS A 99 1.81 -9.76 -0.76
N ILE A 100 2.77 -10.64 -1.06
CA ILE A 100 4.19 -10.29 -1.26
C ILE A 100 4.64 -11.02 -2.53
N PRO A 101 4.45 -10.42 -3.72
CA PRO A 101 4.61 -11.15 -4.98
C PRO A 101 6.09 -11.40 -5.31
N GLU A 102 6.42 -12.60 -5.80
CA GLU A 102 7.76 -12.90 -6.35
C GLU A 102 7.94 -12.36 -7.77
N VAL A 103 6.83 -12.21 -8.51
CA VAL A 103 6.81 -11.68 -9.90
C VAL A 103 5.59 -10.77 -10.07
N SER A 104 5.75 -9.63 -10.74
CA SER A 104 4.65 -8.73 -11.11
C SER A 104 4.78 -8.23 -12.55
N ASP A 105 3.77 -8.46 -13.38
CA ASP A 105 3.73 -8.13 -14.82
C ASP A 105 5.04 -8.45 -15.58
N GLY A 106 5.55 -9.67 -15.34
CA GLY A 106 6.77 -10.22 -15.95
C GLY A 106 8.09 -9.69 -15.36
N THR A 107 8.04 -8.93 -14.28
CA THR A 107 9.21 -8.42 -13.56
C THR A 107 9.41 -9.25 -12.29
N GLU A 108 10.56 -9.89 -12.18
CA GLU A 108 10.96 -10.61 -10.98
C GLU A 108 11.27 -9.63 -9.84
N ILE A 109 10.98 -10.05 -8.61
CA ILE A 109 11.23 -9.27 -7.41
C ILE A 109 12.16 -10.11 -6.52
N PRO A 110 13.48 -10.08 -6.75
CA PRO A 110 14.42 -11.02 -6.15
C PRO A 110 14.38 -11.08 -4.62
N ARG A 111 14.11 -9.95 -3.95
CA ARG A 111 13.99 -9.89 -2.48
C ARG A 111 12.68 -10.43 -1.92
N ASN A 112 11.75 -10.86 -2.78
CA ASN A 112 10.51 -11.52 -2.37
C ASN A 112 10.58 -13.04 -2.56
N VAL A 113 11.59 -13.55 -3.26
CA VAL A 113 11.75 -14.99 -3.54
C VAL A 113 12.08 -15.75 -2.26
N ALA A 114 11.33 -16.82 -2.00
CA ALA A 114 11.57 -17.75 -0.89
C ALA A 114 11.75 -17.04 0.48
N LEU A 115 10.89 -16.06 0.75
CA LEU A 115 10.82 -15.43 2.07
C LEU A 115 10.47 -16.46 3.15
N THR A 116 11.14 -16.37 4.30
CA THR A 116 10.76 -17.18 5.46
C THR A 116 9.43 -16.67 6.04
N PRO A 117 8.70 -17.50 6.81
CA PRO A 117 7.50 -17.06 7.52
C PRO A 117 7.75 -15.84 8.42
N GLU A 118 8.92 -15.76 9.03
CA GLU A 118 9.32 -14.64 9.90
C GLU A 118 9.49 -13.35 9.09
N GLU A 119 10.12 -13.41 7.91
CA GLU A 119 10.28 -12.24 7.05
C GLU A 119 8.95 -11.71 6.52
N ARG A 120 8.03 -12.62 6.16
CA ARG A 120 6.65 -12.25 5.78
C ARG A 120 5.94 -11.56 6.94
N THR A 121 6.00 -12.18 8.12
CA THR A 121 5.42 -11.63 9.36
C THR A 121 5.96 -10.24 9.63
N LEU A 122 7.27 -10.01 9.54
CA LEU A 122 7.85 -8.69 9.79
C LEU A 122 7.29 -7.58 8.89
N ARG A 123 7.06 -7.85 7.59
CA ARG A 123 6.41 -6.87 6.70
C ARG A 123 4.95 -6.64 7.09
N PHE A 124 4.23 -7.69 7.47
CA PHE A 124 2.85 -7.59 7.93
C PHE A 124 2.73 -6.74 9.20
N GLU A 125 3.50 -7.08 10.22
CA GLU A 125 3.49 -6.45 11.54
C GLU A 125 3.83 -4.95 11.48
N ASN A 126 4.72 -4.55 10.58
CA ASN A 126 5.25 -3.20 10.53
C ASN A 126 4.61 -2.31 9.47
N ILE A 127 3.92 -2.86 8.46
CA ILE A 127 3.36 -2.08 7.34
C ILE A 127 1.87 -2.38 7.17
N HIS A 128 1.52 -3.64 6.93
CA HIS A 128 0.14 -4.02 6.59
C HIS A 128 -0.82 -3.83 7.77
N ARG A 129 -0.52 -4.46 8.92
CA ARG A 129 -1.42 -4.39 10.07
C ARG A 129 -1.60 -2.95 10.59
N PRO A 130 -0.55 -2.15 10.82
CA PRO A 130 -0.74 -0.79 11.32
C PRO A 130 -1.61 0.10 10.41
N PHE A 131 -1.52 -0.12 9.09
CA PHE A 131 -2.36 0.58 8.13
C PHE A 131 -3.84 0.19 8.28
N HIS A 132 -4.14 -1.12 8.38
CA HIS A 132 -5.49 -1.64 8.56
C HIS A 132 -6.09 -1.31 9.93
N GLU A 133 -5.30 -1.37 11.01
CA GLU A 133 -5.71 -0.96 12.35
C GLU A 133 -6.16 0.50 12.36
N ALA A 134 -5.40 1.39 11.73
CA ALA A 134 -5.75 2.80 11.69
C ALA A 134 -7.01 3.08 10.84
N ILE A 135 -7.25 2.31 9.78
CA ILE A 135 -8.50 2.35 9.01
C ILE A 135 -9.66 1.91 9.89
N SER A 136 -9.52 0.78 10.60
CA SER A 136 -10.53 0.27 11.54
C SER A 136 -10.87 1.32 12.60
N ASP A 137 -9.86 1.88 13.26
CA ASP A 137 -10.04 2.94 14.26
C ASP A 137 -10.73 4.18 13.69
N GLY A 138 -10.45 4.51 12.43
CA GLY A 138 -11.08 5.62 11.72
C GLY A 138 -12.57 5.37 11.47
N LEU A 139 -12.93 4.18 11.00
CA LEU A 139 -14.31 3.77 10.75
C LEU A 139 -15.10 3.68 12.06
N ASP A 140 -14.50 3.14 13.12
CA ASP A 140 -15.10 3.05 14.45
C ASP A 140 -15.43 4.44 15.01
N ARG A 141 -14.58 5.46 14.77
CA ARG A 141 -14.87 6.85 15.14
C ARG A 141 -16.09 7.42 14.40
N VAL A 142 -16.28 7.09 13.12
CA VAL A 142 -17.47 7.50 12.37
C VAL A 142 -18.72 6.84 12.95
N GLN A 143 -18.64 5.55 13.26
CA GLN A 143 -19.75 4.79 13.86
C GLN A 143 -20.10 5.29 15.27
N ALA A 144 -19.11 5.64 16.09
CA ALA A 144 -19.32 6.19 17.44
C ALA A 144 -20.07 7.54 17.42
N ARG A 145 -20.03 8.26 16.31
CA ARG A 145 -20.82 9.50 16.07
C ARG A 145 -22.24 9.22 15.55
N GLY A 146 -22.66 7.94 15.49
CA GLY A 146 -23.99 7.54 15.04
C GLY A 146 -24.18 7.57 13.52
N ARG A 147 -23.09 7.63 12.73
CA ARG A 147 -23.13 7.64 11.27
C ARG A 147 -22.62 6.33 10.68
N LYS A 148 -22.98 6.04 9.44
CA LYS A 148 -22.38 4.94 8.66
C LYS A 148 -21.28 5.51 7.78
N ALA A 149 -20.09 4.91 7.83
CA ALA A 149 -19.03 5.30 6.93
C ALA A 149 -19.29 4.76 5.51
N LEU A 150 -19.08 5.62 4.51
CA LEU A 150 -18.95 5.25 3.10
C LEU A 150 -17.46 5.11 2.80
N LEU A 151 -16.96 3.87 2.81
CA LEU A 151 -15.57 3.57 2.49
C LEU A 151 -15.36 3.58 0.97
N LEU A 152 -14.44 4.41 0.49
CA LEU A 152 -14.04 4.48 -0.92
C LEU A 152 -12.55 4.20 -1.05
N THR A 153 -12.21 3.11 -1.75
CA THR A 153 -10.83 2.83 -2.15
C THR A 153 -10.57 3.37 -3.55
N ILE A 154 -9.44 4.05 -3.74
CA ILE A 154 -9.11 4.69 -5.02
C ILE A 154 -7.91 3.99 -5.63
N HIS A 155 -8.12 3.45 -6.83
CA HIS A 155 -7.14 2.71 -7.60
C HIS A 155 -7.06 3.22 -9.05
N SER A 156 -5.97 2.88 -9.72
CA SER A 156 -5.81 3.06 -11.17
C SER A 156 -5.24 1.79 -11.78
N PHE A 157 -5.32 1.67 -13.10
CA PHE A 157 -4.81 0.49 -13.80
C PHE A 157 -4.06 0.89 -15.07
N THR A 158 -3.08 0.06 -15.45
CA THR A 158 -2.45 0.19 -16.76
C THR A 158 -3.44 -0.22 -17.85
N PRO A 159 -3.58 0.54 -18.96
CA PRO A 159 -4.45 0.13 -20.06
C PRO A 159 -4.02 -1.21 -20.67
N ILE A 160 -2.72 -1.50 -20.67
CA ILE A 160 -2.13 -2.68 -21.29
C ILE A 160 -1.05 -3.27 -20.36
N MET A 161 -1.15 -4.58 -20.10
CA MET A 161 -0.13 -5.37 -19.39
C MET A 161 1.03 -5.73 -20.33
N ARG A 162 2.20 -6.08 -19.79
CA ARG A 162 3.38 -6.43 -20.60
C ARG A 162 3.13 -7.59 -21.57
N ASN A 163 2.24 -8.53 -21.23
CA ASN A 163 1.85 -9.64 -22.10
C ASN A 163 0.83 -9.28 -23.21
N GLY A 164 0.52 -7.99 -23.39
CA GLY A 164 -0.40 -7.51 -24.41
C GLY A 164 -1.88 -7.72 -24.10
N ARG A 165 -2.23 -8.22 -22.91
CA ARG A 165 -3.63 -8.29 -22.46
C ARG A 165 -4.03 -6.93 -21.89
N GLY A 166 -5.03 -6.31 -22.51
CA GLY A 166 -5.62 -5.08 -21.99
C GLY A 166 -6.56 -5.35 -20.82
N ALA A 167 -6.62 -4.43 -19.86
CA ALA A 167 -7.71 -4.39 -18.89
C ALA A 167 -8.98 -3.99 -19.65
N ARG A 168 -9.97 -4.89 -19.73
CA ARG A 168 -11.29 -4.53 -20.28
C ARG A 168 -12.03 -3.75 -19.20
N VAL A 169 -12.42 -2.51 -19.55
CA VAL A 169 -13.36 -1.70 -18.76
C VAL A 169 -14.77 -2.22 -18.96
#